data_AF-A0A947UWN4-F1
#
_entry.id   AF-A0A947UWN4-F1
#
_cell.length_a   1.000
_cell.length_b   1.000
_cell.length_c   1.000
_cell.angle_alpha   90.00
_cell.angle_beta   90.00
_cell.angle_gamma   90.00
#
_symmetry.space_group_name_H-M   'P 1'
#
loop_
_entity.id
_entity.type
_entity.pdbx_description
1 polymer ?
#
loop_
_entity_poly.entity_id
_entity_poly.type
_entity_poly.pdbx_seq_one_letter_code
_entity_poly.pdbx_strand_id
1 'polypeptide(L)' 'MARVCVVTGKKPMVGNNVSHANNRTKRRFLPNLQYRRFWVESENRWIRLRL' A
#
# COMPACT_ATOMS: atom_id res chain seq x y z
N MET A 1 -2.45 -2.00 12.48
CA MET A 1 -1.43 -1.28 11.68
C MET A 1 -2.08 -0.63 10.46
N ALA A 2 -1.90 0.67 10.26
CA ALA A 2 -2.38 1.35 9.06
C ALA A 2 -1.70 0.77 7.81
N ARG A 3 -2.46 0.50 6.73
CA ARG A 3 -1.92 0.08 5.42
C ARG A 3 -1.34 1.26 4.66
N VAL A 4 -0.33 1.89 5.25
CA VAL A 4 0.39 3.04 4.67
C VAL A 4 1.80 2.59 4.28
N CYS A 5 2.26 3.05 3.13
CA CYS A 5 3.65 2.86 2.69
C CYS A 5 4.56 3.76 3.53
N VAL A 6 5.60 3.19 4.14
CA VAL A 6 6.54 3.95 4.99
C VAL A 6 7.41 4.95 4.22
N VAL A 7 7.65 4.71 2.93
CA VAL A 7 8.51 5.59 2.11
C VAL A 7 7.69 6.63 1.35
N THR A 8 6.61 6.20 0.69
CA THR A 8 5.82 7.08 -0.18
C THR A 8 4.57 7.66 0.48
N GLY A 9 4.22 7.21 1.69
CA GLY A 9 2.99 7.63 2.37
C GLY A 9 1.69 7.17 1.69
N LYS A 10 1.76 6.35 0.63
CA LYS A 10 0.58 5.84 -0.08
C LYS A 10 -0.38 5.18 0.90
N LYS A 11 -1.62 5.69 0.93
CA LYS A 11 -2.68 5.30 1.85
C LYS A 11 -3.88 4.71 1.10
N PRO A 12 -4.76 3.95 1.78
CA PRO A 12 -5.99 3.46 1.19
C PRO A 12 -6.85 4.61 0.69
N MET A 13 -7.41 4.46 -0.51
CA MET A 13 -8.36 5.41 -1.10
C MET A 13 -9.77 4.81 -1.04
N VAL A 14 -10.79 5.66 -0.87
CA VAL A 14 -12.20 5.25 -0.89
C VAL A 14 -12.78 5.56 -2.25
N GLY A 15 -13.61 4.67 -2.79
CA GLY A 15 -14.41 4.94 -3.99
C GLY A 15 -15.59 3.97 -4.09
N ASN A 16 -16.09 3.75 -5.31
CA ASN A 16 -17.23 2.85 -5.54
C ASN A 16 -16.86 1.72 -6.51
N ASN A 17 -17.48 0.55 -6.35
CA ASN A 17 -17.68 -0.40 -7.43
C ASN A 17 -18.91 0.04 -8.22
N VAL A 18 -18.79 0.13 -9.54
CA VAL A 18 -19.89 0.47 -10.45
C VAL A 18 -20.22 -0.79 -11.24
N SER A 19 -21.45 -1.28 -11.14
CA SER A 19 -21.91 -2.43 -11.93
C SER A 19 -22.26 -2.00 -13.36
N HIS A 20 -22.51 -2.98 -14.24
CA HIS A 20 -23.02 -2.72 -15.59
C HIS A 20 -24.35 -1.92 -15.58
N ALA A 21 -25.18 -2.11 -14.55
CA ALA A 21 -26.42 -1.35 -14.34
C ALA A 21 -26.18 0.01 -13.62
N ASN A 22 -24.92 0.46 -13.49
CA ASN A 22 -24.52 1.66 -12.75
C ASN A 22 -24.84 1.67 -11.25
N ASN A 23 -25.04 0.50 -10.62
CA ASN A 23 -25.21 0.41 -9.17
C ASN A 23 -23.88 0.72 -8.49
N ARG A 24 -23.87 1.67 -7.54
CA ARG A 24 -22.67 2.15 -6.84
C ARG A 24 -22.60 1.58 -5.43
N THR A 25 -21.62 0.72 -5.15
CA THR A 25 -21.33 0.20 -3.79
C THR A 25 -19.98 0.69 -3.29
N LYS A 26 -19.86 1.03 -2.01
CA LYS A 26 -18.61 1.57 -1.44
C LYS A 26 -17.51 0.50 -1.46
N ARG A 27 -16.29 0.89 -1.85
CA ARG A 27 -15.08 0.06 -1.78
C ARG A 27 -13.87 0.84 -1.31
N ARG A 28 -12.83 0.09 -0.91
CA ARG A 28 -11.50 0.65 -0.59
C ARG A 28 -10.48 0.13 -1.60
N PHE A 29 -9.69 1.03 -2.16
CA PHE A 29 -8.51 0.73 -2.97
C PHE A 29 -7.30 0.66 -2.04
N LEU A 30 -6.72 -0.53 -1.90
CA LEU A 30 -5.61 -0.77 -0.99
C LEU A 30 -4.29 -0.68 -1.76
N PRO A 31 -3.24 -0.05 -1.20
CA PRO A 31 -1.90 -0.12 -1.77
C PRO A 31 -1.37 -1.55 -1.69
N ASN A 32 -0.64 -2.00 -2.72
CA ASN A 32 -0.01 -3.31 -2.79
C ASN A 32 1.29 -3.34 -1.96
N LEU A 33 1.15 -3.23 -0.63
CA LEU A 33 2.30 -3.21 0.29
C LEU A 33 2.83 -4.62 0.54
N GLN A 34 4.14 -4.81 0.39
CA GLN A 34 4.85 -6.07 0.57
C GLN A 34 6.08 -5.87 1.46
N TYR A 35 6.46 -6.90 2.21
CA TYR A 35 7.71 -6.85 2.96
C TYR A 35 8.88 -7.19 2.04
N ARG A 36 9.82 -6.25 1.91
CA ARG A 36 11.07 -6.46 1.16
C ARG A 36 12.27 -6.09 2.02
N ARG A 37 13.39 -6.73 1.74
CA ARG A 37 14.68 -6.45 2.39
C ARG A 37 15.53 -5.59 1.46
N PHE A 38 16.15 -4.56 2.01
CA PHE A 38 17.06 -3.67 1.34
C PHE A 38 18.43 -3.76 2.02
N TRP A 39 19.48 -3.82 1.21
CA TRP A 39 20.84 -3.71 1.70
C TRP A 39 21.19 -2.22 1.81
N VAL A 40 21.76 -1.83 2.96
CA VAL A 40 22.23 -0.46 3.18
C VAL A 40 23.73 -0.52 3.41
N GLU A 41 24.49 -0.01 2.44
CA GLU A 41 25.96 -0.08 2.42
C GLU A 41 26.60 0.75 3.53
N SER A 42 26.03 1.92 3.84
CA SER A 42 26.56 2.82 4.89
C SER A 42 26.53 2.21 6.29
N GLU A 43 25.61 1.28 6.54
CA GLU A 43 25.41 0.64 7.84
C GLU A 43 25.75 -0.86 7.82
N ASN A 44 26.22 -1.37 6.67
CA ASN A 44 26.55 -2.77 6.40
C ASN A 44 25.49 -3.76 6.91
N ARG A 45 24.19 -3.45 6.69
CA ARG A 45 23.07 -4.23 7.24
C ARG A 45 21.89 -4.34 6.28
N TRP A 46 21.05 -5.34 6.55
CA TRP A 46 19.75 -5.51 5.88
C TRP A 46 18.64 -4.84 6.68
N ILE A 47 17.85 -3.99 6.01
CA ILE A 47 16.65 -3.38 6.58
C ILE A 47 15.42 -3.98 5.93
N ARG A 48 14.42 -4.35 6.74
CA ARG A 48 13.12 -4.83 6.26
C ARG A 48 12.14 -3.67 6.25
N LEU A 49 11.65 -3.31 5.07
CA LEU A 49 10.63 -2.27 4.88
C LEU A 49 9.34 -2.87 4.29
N ARG A 50 8.20 -2.24 4.55
CA ARG A 50 6.91 -2.60 3.95
C ARG A 50 6.54 -1.57 2.88
N LEU A 51 6.74 -1.93 1.62
CA LEU A 51 6.63 -1.07 0.44
C LEU A 51 5.57 -1.54 -0.53
#